data_AF-A0A4V2K5I3-F1
#
_entry.id   AF-A0A4V2K5I3-F1
#
_cell.length_a   1.000
_cell.length_b   1.000
_cell.length_c   1.000
_cell.angle_alpha   90.00
_cell.angle_beta   90.00
_cell.angle_gamma   90.00
#
_symmetry.space_group_name_H-M   'P 1'
#
loop_
_entity.id
_entity.type
_entity.pdbx_description
1 polymer ?
#
loop_
_entity_poly.entity_id
_entity_poly.type
_entity_poly.pdbx_seq_one_letter_code
_entity_poly.pdbx_strand_id
1 'polypeptide(L)'
;MWEVERADPVTARRAANDLKTAKQHLRQGQNEQAVECFVKALDDYDNVDLVAEQARKFPDSHLAMRLLELTATKAREYLKRDLGQDCFEETFYAYGGFWGILDTRPYMRTLHAIAHVAFDMGDLDKAIATTVETLRLCQGDNMGQRSFLPPLLLRAKRYEDALSFCQVWLDPQYDGKQRPLGGCAFAAPDPEPLSQAFVDWHTESWRPTDLLLNAALASYHLYGDCEQARQYLSLGAKGNTRIMCEIWVRSRQPTKPYSRPRTANSREESHDYLWLMQDLWMEHDVWAWATRHPDVKEAALKRCGYAECSNREEAVFTFKCCGGCKEEWYCSPECQKADWRKHKLECFGYRQKLLASSPRDKDFGSESSVSDDEDPDSLVRFAH
;
A
#
# COMPACT_ATOMS: atom_id res chain seq x y z
N MET A 1 -24.41 -4.40 21.74
CA MET A 1 -23.55 -5.60 21.74
C MET A 1 -23.75 -6.17 20.34
N TRP A 2 -22.92 -5.71 19.40
CA TRP A 2 -23.11 -5.95 17.97
C TRP A 2 -22.03 -6.92 17.53
N GLU A 3 -22.24 -8.17 17.90
CA GLU A 3 -21.33 -9.24 17.54
C GLU A 3 -22.03 -10.17 16.56
N VAL A 4 -21.29 -10.66 15.57
CA VAL A 4 -21.76 -11.75 14.71
C VAL A 4 -21.99 -12.97 15.59
N GLU A 5 -23.17 -13.58 15.45
CA GLU A 5 -23.56 -14.73 16.25
C GLU A 5 -22.64 -15.90 15.90
N ARG A 6 -21.87 -16.34 16.91
CA ARG A 6 -20.92 -17.44 16.78
C ARG A 6 -21.67 -18.73 16.46
N ALA A 7 -21.05 -19.58 15.64
CA ALA A 7 -21.62 -20.88 15.33
C ALA A 7 -21.78 -21.75 16.58
N ASP A 8 -22.78 -22.63 16.59
CA ASP A 8 -22.92 -23.62 17.66
C ASP A 8 -21.69 -24.57 17.68
N PRO A 9 -21.35 -25.17 18.83
CA PRO A 9 -20.13 -25.97 18.97
C PRO A 9 -19.99 -27.12 17.97
N VAL A 10 -21.10 -27.68 17.46
CA VAL A 10 -21.08 -28.77 16.48
C VAL A 10 -20.71 -28.21 15.11
N THR A 11 -21.34 -27.11 14.70
CA THR A 11 -21.04 -26.42 13.44
C THR A 11 -19.61 -25.89 13.43
N ALA A 12 -19.16 -25.22 14.49
CA ALA A 12 -17.80 -24.71 14.63
C ALA A 12 -16.76 -25.84 14.51
N ARG A 13 -16.98 -26.98 15.18
CA ARG A 13 -16.08 -28.13 15.09
C ARG A 13 -16.03 -28.74 13.68
N ARG A 14 -17.17 -28.82 12.99
CA ARG A 14 -17.23 -29.29 11.60
C ARG A 14 -16.44 -28.35 10.68
N ALA A 15 -16.72 -27.05 10.76
CA ALA A 15 -16.07 -26.03 9.95
C ALA A 15 -14.54 -26.01 10.17
N ALA A 16 -14.07 -26.19 11.41
CA ALA A 16 -12.65 -26.30 11.73
C ALA A 16 -11.99 -27.54 11.08
N ASN A 17 -12.69 -28.68 11.04
CA ASN A 17 -12.21 -29.88 10.35
C ASN A 17 -12.16 -29.68 8.83
N ASP A 18 -13.17 -29.03 8.25
CA ASP A 18 -13.20 -28.69 6.83
C ASP A 18 -12.05 -27.73 6.47
N LEU A 19 -11.76 -26.73 7.30
CA LEU A 19 -10.63 -25.82 7.12
C LEU A 19 -9.28 -26.56 7.13
N LYS A 20 -9.10 -27.51 8.07
CA LYS A 20 -7.89 -28.33 8.15
C LYS A 20 -7.72 -29.19 6.90
N THR A 21 -8.81 -29.79 6.43
CA THR A 21 -8.86 -30.63 5.22
C THR A 21 -8.57 -29.81 3.97
N ALA A 22 -9.16 -28.62 3.85
CA ALA A 22 -8.91 -27.68 2.75
C ALA A 22 -7.43 -27.31 2.63
N LYS A 23 -6.79 -26.95 3.75
CA LYS A 23 -5.35 -26.67 3.81
C LYS A 23 -4.49 -27.87 3.40
N GLN A 24 -4.93 -29.09 3.72
CA GLN A 24 -4.25 -30.31 3.28
C GLN A 24 -4.38 -30.51 1.76
N HIS A 25 -5.58 -30.40 1.20
CA HIS A 25 -5.81 -30.48 -0.24
C HIS A 25 -4.98 -29.45 -1.01
N LEU A 26 -4.94 -28.20 -0.54
CA LEU A 26 -4.13 -27.15 -1.15
C LEU A 26 -2.63 -27.50 -1.17
N ARG A 27 -2.08 -28.03 -0.07
CA ARG A 27 -0.68 -28.50 -0.02
C ARG A 27 -0.39 -29.68 -0.95
N GLN A 28 -1.41 -30.49 -1.24
CA GLN A 28 -1.33 -31.64 -2.15
C GLN A 28 -1.59 -31.26 -3.61
N GLY A 29 -1.84 -29.99 -3.92
CA GLY A 29 -2.17 -29.50 -5.27
C GLY A 29 -3.59 -29.85 -5.73
N GLN A 30 -4.43 -30.35 -4.83
CA GLN A 30 -5.83 -30.69 -5.07
C GLN A 30 -6.71 -29.43 -4.93
N ASN A 31 -6.47 -28.46 -5.81
CA ASN A 31 -6.96 -27.09 -5.63
C ASN A 31 -8.50 -26.99 -5.68
N GLU A 32 -9.17 -27.72 -6.58
CA GLU A 32 -10.64 -27.72 -6.65
C GLU A 32 -11.27 -28.31 -5.38
N GLN A 33 -10.75 -29.43 -4.89
CA GLN A 33 -11.20 -30.02 -3.62
C GLN A 33 -10.92 -29.09 -2.44
N ALA A 34 -9.80 -28.35 -2.48
CA ALA A 34 -9.50 -27.35 -1.46
C ALA A 34 -10.57 -26.24 -1.44
N VAL A 35 -11.00 -25.72 -2.60
CA VAL A 35 -12.08 -24.72 -2.68
C VAL A 35 -13.37 -25.26 -2.07
N GLU A 36 -13.79 -26.48 -2.41
CA GLU A 36 -15.01 -27.09 -1.85
C GLU A 36 -14.97 -27.19 -0.32
N CYS A 37 -13.83 -27.63 0.24
CA CYS A 37 -13.65 -27.71 1.68
C CYS A 37 -13.57 -26.33 2.34
N PHE A 38 -12.92 -25.34 1.71
CA PHE A 38 -12.92 -23.97 2.23
C PHE A 38 -14.32 -23.38 2.25
N VAL A 39 -15.15 -23.63 1.23
CA VAL A 39 -16.54 -23.17 1.21
C VAL A 39 -17.35 -23.75 2.37
N LYS A 40 -17.17 -25.05 2.68
CA LYS A 40 -17.80 -25.68 3.86
C LYS A 40 -17.29 -25.08 5.18
N ALA A 41 -16.01 -24.75 5.25
CA ALA A 41 -15.43 -24.09 6.43
C ALA A 41 -16.04 -22.72 6.72
N LEU A 42 -16.64 -22.05 5.73
CA LEU A 42 -17.35 -20.78 5.91
C LEU A 42 -18.75 -20.93 6.53
N ASP A 43 -19.18 -22.13 6.90
CA ASP A 43 -20.35 -22.33 7.78
C ASP A 43 -20.12 -21.75 9.19
N ASP A 44 -18.88 -21.39 9.51
CA ASP A 44 -18.50 -20.61 10.67
C ASP A 44 -17.82 -19.31 10.23
N TYR A 45 -18.37 -18.17 10.69
CA TYR A 45 -17.89 -16.84 10.32
C TYR A 45 -16.44 -16.59 10.77
N ASP A 46 -16.01 -17.27 11.85
CA ASP A 46 -14.67 -17.12 12.42
C ASP A 46 -13.57 -17.56 11.45
N ASN A 47 -13.94 -18.36 10.43
CA ASN A 47 -13.03 -18.83 9.41
C ASN A 47 -12.85 -17.85 8.24
N VAL A 48 -13.68 -16.82 8.10
CA VAL A 48 -13.68 -15.91 6.92
C VAL A 48 -12.29 -15.33 6.65
N ASP A 49 -11.63 -14.77 7.67
CA ASP A 49 -10.32 -14.12 7.50
C ASP A 49 -9.24 -15.15 7.13
N LEU A 50 -9.28 -16.33 7.76
CA LEU A 50 -8.35 -17.43 7.49
C LEU A 50 -8.51 -18.00 6.08
N VAL A 51 -9.74 -18.13 5.60
CA VAL A 51 -10.07 -18.60 4.25
C VAL A 51 -9.58 -17.56 3.22
N ALA A 52 -9.87 -16.28 3.43
CA ALA A 52 -9.38 -15.21 2.56
C ALA A 52 -7.84 -15.16 2.50
N GLU A 53 -7.16 -15.38 3.62
CA GLU A 53 -5.69 -15.50 3.66
C GLU A 53 -5.19 -16.70 2.85
N GLN A 54 -5.86 -17.86 2.95
CA GLN A 54 -5.46 -19.06 2.19
C GLN A 54 -5.70 -18.90 0.69
N ALA A 55 -6.73 -18.17 0.26
CA ALA A 55 -7.02 -17.98 -1.15
C ALA A 55 -5.82 -17.38 -1.92
N ARG A 56 -5.06 -16.47 -1.30
CA ARG A 56 -3.84 -15.88 -1.90
C ARG A 56 -2.68 -16.86 -2.09
N LYS A 57 -2.76 -18.07 -1.51
CA LYS A 57 -1.76 -19.13 -1.65
C LYS A 57 -2.06 -20.09 -2.81
N PHE A 58 -3.22 -19.93 -3.46
CA PHE A 58 -3.54 -20.70 -4.64
C PHE A 58 -2.57 -20.34 -5.77
N PRO A 59 -2.07 -21.34 -6.52
CA PRO A 59 -1.22 -21.08 -7.68
C PRO A 59 -1.99 -20.52 -8.87
N ASP A 60 -3.31 -20.73 -8.92
CA ASP A 60 -4.22 -20.25 -9.96
C ASP A 60 -5.05 -19.08 -9.43
N SER A 61 -4.87 -17.90 -10.04
CA SER A 61 -5.59 -16.68 -9.69
C SER A 61 -7.10 -16.78 -9.93
N HIS A 62 -7.56 -17.60 -10.88
CA HIS A 62 -8.99 -17.78 -11.11
C HIS A 62 -9.65 -18.55 -9.96
N LEU A 63 -8.98 -19.57 -9.42
CA LEU A 63 -9.45 -20.30 -8.24
C LEU A 63 -9.36 -19.44 -6.99
N ALA A 64 -8.29 -18.65 -6.84
CA ALA A 64 -8.15 -17.68 -5.75
C ALA A 64 -9.32 -16.69 -5.76
N MET A 65 -9.63 -16.09 -6.93
CA MET A 65 -10.73 -15.17 -7.12
C MET A 65 -12.08 -15.83 -6.79
N ARG A 66 -12.36 -17.01 -7.33
CA ARG A 66 -13.60 -17.76 -7.07
C ARG A 66 -13.81 -18.00 -5.57
N LEU A 67 -12.76 -18.42 -4.86
CA LEU A 67 -12.86 -18.67 -3.41
C LEU A 67 -13.11 -17.37 -2.64
N LEU A 68 -12.43 -16.28 -3.00
CA LEU A 68 -12.61 -14.98 -2.36
C LEU A 68 -14.01 -14.41 -2.58
N GLU A 69 -14.58 -14.54 -3.79
CA GLU A 69 -15.95 -14.11 -4.07
C GLU A 69 -16.97 -14.90 -3.24
N LEU A 70 -16.83 -16.23 -3.18
CA LEU A 70 -17.68 -17.07 -2.33
C LEU A 70 -17.55 -16.71 -0.84
N THR A 71 -16.33 -16.38 -0.40
CA THR A 71 -16.05 -15.92 0.97
C THR A 71 -16.72 -14.59 1.25
N ALA A 72 -16.63 -13.62 0.33
CA ALA A 72 -17.27 -12.32 0.47
C ALA A 72 -18.80 -12.43 0.48
N THR A 73 -19.38 -13.27 -0.39
CA THR A 73 -20.84 -13.54 -0.41
C THR A 73 -21.30 -14.10 0.92
N LYS A 74 -20.65 -15.16 1.42
CA LYS A 74 -21.02 -15.79 2.68
C LYS A 74 -20.85 -14.83 3.87
N ALA A 75 -19.73 -14.12 3.94
CA ALA A 75 -19.49 -13.12 4.98
C ALA A 75 -20.54 -11.99 4.95
N ARG A 76 -20.95 -11.53 3.76
CA ARG A 76 -22.04 -10.54 3.61
C ARG A 76 -23.37 -11.07 4.14
N GLU A 77 -23.69 -12.35 3.95
CA GLU A 77 -24.90 -12.98 4.52
C GLU A 77 -24.89 -12.96 6.05
N TYR A 78 -23.78 -13.34 6.70
CA TYR A 78 -23.64 -13.25 8.16
C TYR A 78 -23.82 -11.83 8.67
N LEU A 79 -23.16 -10.86 8.03
CA LEU A 79 -23.26 -9.45 8.43
C LEU A 79 -24.69 -8.92 8.28
N LYS A 80 -25.42 -9.28 7.23
CA LYS A 80 -26.83 -8.90 7.06
C LYS A 80 -27.75 -9.55 8.10
N ARG A 81 -27.48 -10.81 8.46
CA ARG A 81 -28.24 -11.54 9.48
C ARG A 81 -28.07 -10.87 10.85
N ASP A 82 -26.85 -10.52 11.21
CA ASP A 82 -26.52 -10.16 12.60
C ASP A 82 -26.45 -8.66 12.88
N LEU A 83 -26.06 -7.86 11.88
CA LEU A 83 -26.00 -6.40 11.99
C LEU A 83 -27.23 -5.70 11.40
N GLY A 84 -28.13 -6.45 10.76
CA GLY A 84 -29.32 -5.94 10.08
C GLY A 84 -29.19 -5.93 8.55
N GLN A 85 -30.32 -6.04 7.86
CA GLN A 85 -30.34 -6.13 6.39
C GLN A 85 -29.83 -4.85 5.71
N ASP A 86 -29.92 -3.72 6.40
CA ASP A 86 -29.48 -2.41 5.96
C ASP A 86 -28.03 -2.10 6.33
N CYS A 87 -27.26 -3.06 6.88
CA CYS A 87 -25.91 -2.78 7.40
C CYS A 87 -24.89 -2.28 6.36
N PHE A 88 -25.20 -2.40 5.06
CA PHE A 88 -24.39 -1.88 3.96
C PHE A 88 -24.92 -0.57 3.36
N GLU A 89 -26.05 -0.07 3.86
CA GLU A 89 -26.75 1.12 3.36
C GLU A 89 -26.41 2.36 4.19
N GLU A 90 -26.64 3.55 3.62
CA GLU A 90 -26.37 4.84 4.29
C GLU A 90 -27.17 5.05 5.58
N THR A 91 -28.30 4.34 5.73
CA THR A 91 -29.13 4.37 6.94
C THR A 91 -28.50 3.67 8.14
N PHE A 92 -27.49 2.82 7.91
CA PHE A 92 -26.83 2.10 8.98
C PHE A 92 -26.03 3.04 9.88
N TYR A 93 -26.16 2.89 11.20
CA TYR A 93 -25.57 3.81 12.18
C TYR A 93 -24.04 3.94 12.09
N ALA A 94 -23.36 2.91 11.56
CA ALA A 94 -21.91 2.88 11.36
C ALA A 94 -21.53 2.83 9.88
N TYR A 95 -22.36 3.42 9.01
CA TYR A 95 -22.04 3.60 7.60
C TYR A 95 -20.68 4.29 7.44
N GLY A 96 -19.80 3.73 6.60
CA GLY A 96 -18.42 4.20 6.43
C GLY A 96 -17.47 3.91 7.61
N GLY A 97 -17.98 3.34 8.70
CA GLY A 97 -17.27 3.05 9.94
C GLY A 97 -17.00 1.56 10.19
N PHE A 98 -17.07 0.70 9.16
CA PHE A 98 -16.94 -0.76 9.33
C PHE A 98 -15.71 -1.15 10.14
N TRP A 99 -14.55 -0.52 9.91
CA TRP A 99 -13.34 -0.85 10.64
C TRP A 99 -13.45 -0.75 12.18
N GLY A 100 -14.34 0.11 12.68
CA GLY A 100 -14.64 0.22 14.10
C GLY A 100 -15.42 -0.98 14.69
N ILE A 101 -16.07 -1.77 13.84
CA ILE A 101 -16.80 -2.98 14.20
C ILE A 101 -15.92 -4.20 13.90
N LEU A 102 -15.43 -4.85 14.96
CA LEU A 102 -14.47 -5.96 14.86
C LEU A 102 -14.95 -7.06 13.91
N ASP A 103 -16.22 -7.44 14.00
CA ASP A 103 -16.74 -8.53 13.19
C ASP A 103 -16.90 -8.17 11.71
N THR A 104 -16.86 -6.92 11.28
CA THR A 104 -16.86 -6.61 9.83
C THR A 104 -15.47 -6.72 9.20
N ARG A 105 -14.40 -6.75 10.00
CA ARG A 105 -13.01 -6.74 9.51
C ARG A 105 -12.65 -7.94 8.62
N PRO A 106 -13.08 -9.19 8.92
CA PRO A 106 -12.87 -10.32 8.02
C PRO A 106 -13.44 -10.08 6.61
N TYR A 107 -14.65 -9.52 6.51
CA TYR A 107 -15.23 -9.14 5.23
C TYR A 107 -14.42 -8.05 4.53
N MET A 108 -14.02 -7.00 5.25
CA MET A 108 -13.21 -5.90 4.69
C MET A 108 -11.85 -6.39 4.15
N ARG A 109 -11.18 -7.31 4.86
CA ARG A 109 -9.93 -7.94 4.40
C ARG A 109 -10.15 -8.88 3.21
N THR A 110 -11.32 -9.51 3.12
CA THR A 110 -11.71 -10.29 1.95
C THR A 110 -11.85 -9.40 0.72
N LEU A 111 -12.52 -8.24 0.84
CA LEU A 111 -12.59 -7.27 -0.26
C LEU A 111 -11.20 -6.76 -0.68
N HIS A 112 -10.35 -6.43 0.30
CA HIS A 112 -8.96 -6.07 0.02
C HIS A 112 -8.23 -7.17 -0.78
N ALA A 113 -8.40 -8.44 -0.42
CA ALA A 113 -7.80 -9.55 -1.16
C ALA A 113 -8.37 -9.68 -2.58
N ILE A 114 -9.69 -9.50 -2.77
CA ILE A 114 -10.33 -9.48 -4.10
C ILE A 114 -9.71 -8.40 -4.98
N ALA A 115 -9.59 -7.16 -4.47
CA ALA A 115 -9.05 -6.05 -5.24
C ALA A 115 -7.62 -6.32 -5.75
N HIS A 116 -6.77 -6.90 -4.90
CA HIS A 116 -5.40 -7.26 -5.27
C HIS A 116 -5.33 -8.41 -6.28
N VAL A 117 -6.11 -9.48 -6.07
CA VAL A 117 -6.13 -10.62 -7.02
C VAL A 117 -6.70 -10.17 -8.38
N ALA A 118 -7.72 -9.30 -8.38
CA ALA A 118 -8.26 -8.73 -9.61
C ALA A 118 -7.20 -7.92 -10.37
N PHE A 119 -6.43 -7.09 -9.66
CA PHE A 119 -5.31 -6.36 -10.26
C PHE A 119 -4.24 -7.29 -10.85
N ASP A 120 -3.84 -8.34 -10.10
CA ASP A 120 -2.86 -9.33 -10.58
C ASP A 120 -3.36 -10.09 -11.83
N MET A 121 -4.68 -10.26 -11.97
CA MET A 121 -5.33 -10.83 -13.15
C MET A 121 -5.49 -9.84 -14.32
N GLY A 122 -5.21 -8.55 -14.10
CA GLY A 122 -5.45 -7.48 -15.08
C GLY A 122 -6.92 -7.03 -15.19
N ASP A 123 -7.80 -7.50 -14.30
CA ASP A 123 -9.21 -7.08 -14.22
C ASP A 123 -9.31 -5.76 -13.45
N LEU A 124 -8.98 -4.66 -14.14
CA LEU A 124 -8.98 -3.32 -13.55
C LEU A 124 -10.37 -2.89 -13.08
N ASP A 125 -11.43 -3.26 -13.80
CA ASP A 125 -12.80 -2.87 -13.44
C ASP A 125 -13.22 -3.49 -12.10
N LYS A 126 -12.95 -4.79 -11.91
CA LYS A 126 -13.20 -5.43 -10.61
C LYS A 126 -12.31 -4.89 -9.51
N ALA A 127 -11.03 -4.64 -9.79
CA ALA A 127 -10.12 -4.05 -8.82
C ALA A 127 -10.64 -2.68 -8.33
N ILE A 128 -11.01 -1.80 -9.26
CA ILE A 128 -11.56 -0.47 -8.97
C ILE A 128 -12.87 -0.59 -8.20
N ALA A 129 -13.83 -1.37 -8.69
CA ALA A 129 -15.15 -1.50 -8.05
C ALA A 129 -15.02 -2.02 -6.60
N THR A 130 -14.14 -3.00 -6.38
CA THR A 130 -13.90 -3.58 -5.06
C THR A 130 -13.20 -2.59 -4.12
N THR A 131 -12.19 -1.85 -4.61
CA THR A 131 -11.51 -0.82 -3.82
C THR A 131 -12.45 0.35 -3.47
N VAL A 132 -13.32 0.77 -4.39
CA VAL A 132 -14.36 1.78 -4.14
C VAL A 132 -15.34 1.31 -3.07
N GLU A 133 -15.84 0.07 -3.15
CA GLU A 133 -16.72 -0.51 -2.11
C GLU A 133 -16.01 -0.56 -0.74
N THR A 134 -14.73 -0.91 -0.75
CA THR A 134 -13.90 -0.96 0.46
C THR A 134 -13.79 0.41 1.13
N LEU A 135 -13.54 1.47 0.34
CA LEU A 135 -13.48 2.86 0.83
C LEU A 135 -14.84 3.42 1.23
N ARG A 136 -15.92 3.01 0.55
CA ARG A 136 -17.30 3.37 0.91
C ARG A 136 -17.67 2.85 2.31
N LEU A 137 -17.31 1.61 2.61
CA LEU A 137 -17.58 0.95 3.90
C LEU A 137 -16.56 1.34 4.99
N CYS A 138 -15.34 1.74 4.62
CA CYS A 138 -14.28 2.20 5.51
C CYS A 138 -13.70 3.54 5.04
N GLN A 139 -14.44 4.62 5.30
CA GLN A 139 -14.09 5.98 4.84
C GLN A 139 -12.83 6.54 5.50
N GLY A 140 -12.41 5.96 6.63
CA GLY A 140 -11.14 6.28 7.31
C GLY A 140 -9.91 5.67 6.65
N ASP A 141 -10.07 4.88 5.59
CA ASP A 141 -8.99 4.19 4.87
C ASP A 141 -8.02 3.41 5.78
N ASN A 142 -8.57 2.65 6.72
CA ASN A 142 -7.75 1.89 7.68
C ASN A 142 -6.94 0.75 7.05
N MET A 143 -7.20 0.44 5.78
CA MET A 143 -6.51 -0.61 5.01
C MET A 143 -5.57 -0.04 3.93
N GLY A 144 -5.39 1.28 3.85
CA GLY A 144 -4.44 1.92 2.93
C GLY A 144 -4.81 1.82 1.45
N GLN A 145 -6.10 1.70 1.15
CA GLN A 145 -6.66 1.67 -0.20
C GLN A 145 -6.54 3.00 -0.93
N ARG A 146 -6.38 4.14 -0.24
CA ARG A 146 -6.20 5.46 -0.88
C ARG A 146 -4.99 5.52 -1.80
N SER A 147 -3.94 4.76 -1.49
CA SER A 147 -2.70 4.71 -2.28
C SER A 147 -2.83 3.72 -3.45
N PHE A 148 -3.83 2.84 -3.42
CA PHE A 148 -4.05 1.81 -4.44
C PHE A 148 -5.07 2.25 -5.51
N LEU A 149 -6.12 2.98 -5.14
CA LEU A 149 -7.18 3.37 -6.08
C LEU A 149 -6.72 4.30 -7.23
N PRO A 150 -5.99 5.41 -6.99
CA PRO A 150 -5.60 6.30 -8.09
C PRO A 150 -4.74 5.62 -9.17
N PRO A 151 -3.73 4.78 -8.83
CA PRO A 151 -3.02 4.00 -9.83
C PRO A 151 -3.94 3.13 -10.70
N LEU A 152 -4.96 2.49 -10.12
CA LEU A 152 -5.93 1.70 -10.88
C LEU A 152 -6.75 2.58 -11.84
N LEU A 153 -7.25 3.73 -11.36
CA LEU A 153 -8.03 4.67 -12.17
C LEU A 153 -7.20 5.22 -13.35
N LEU A 154 -5.94 5.59 -13.10
CA LEU A 154 -5.00 6.05 -14.14
C LEU A 154 -4.75 4.96 -15.20
N ARG A 155 -4.52 3.71 -14.78
CA ARG A 155 -4.36 2.57 -15.69
C ARG A 155 -5.61 2.30 -16.52
N ALA A 156 -6.78 2.48 -15.93
CA ALA A 156 -8.07 2.39 -16.63
C ALA A 156 -8.41 3.64 -17.47
N LYS A 157 -7.50 4.63 -17.55
CA LYS A 157 -7.68 5.92 -18.23
C LYS A 157 -8.88 6.74 -17.73
N ARG A 158 -9.31 6.48 -16.49
CA ARG A 158 -10.33 7.24 -15.77
C ARG A 158 -9.68 8.47 -15.11
N TYR A 159 -9.11 9.34 -15.95
CA TYR A 159 -8.29 10.47 -15.47
C TYR A 159 -9.09 11.49 -14.66
N GLU A 160 -10.35 11.76 -15.03
CA GLU A 160 -11.23 12.65 -14.27
C GLU A 160 -11.48 12.12 -12.85
N ASP A 161 -11.79 10.83 -12.74
CA ASP A 161 -12.01 10.17 -11.45
C ASP A 161 -10.74 10.13 -10.59
N ALA A 162 -9.59 9.89 -11.22
CA ALA A 162 -8.30 9.88 -10.54
C ALA A 162 -7.97 11.27 -9.97
N LEU A 163 -8.13 12.33 -10.77
CA LEU A 163 -7.88 13.70 -10.32
C LEU A 163 -8.86 14.10 -9.22
N SER A 164 -10.15 13.82 -9.40
CA SER A 164 -11.22 14.09 -8.43
C SER A 164 -10.91 13.43 -7.08
N PHE A 165 -10.59 12.14 -7.10
CA PHE A 165 -10.25 11.39 -5.89
C PHE A 165 -9.01 11.97 -5.19
N CYS A 166 -7.94 12.25 -5.94
CA CYS A 166 -6.74 12.83 -5.38
C CYS A 166 -7.01 14.22 -4.77
N GLN A 167 -7.80 15.07 -5.42
CA GLN A 167 -8.17 16.39 -4.90
C GLN A 167 -8.90 16.28 -3.56
N VAL A 168 -9.89 15.39 -3.43
CA VAL A 168 -10.60 15.18 -2.16
C VAL A 168 -9.67 14.68 -1.05
N TRP A 169 -8.71 13.82 -1.38
CA TRP A 169 -7.74 13.32 -0.40
C TRP A 169 -6.64 14.31 -0.03
N LEU A 170 -6.33 15.25 -0.93
CA LEU A 170 -5.40 16.34 -0.70
C LEU A 170 -6.05 17.56 -0.02
N ASP A 171 -7.38 17.69 -0.06
CA ASP A 171 -8.03 18.88 0.46
C ASP A 171 -7.88 19.02 1.99
N PRO A 172 -7.23 20.10 2.49
CA PRO A 172 -7.05 20.35 3.92
C PRO A 172 -8.36 20.44 4.71
N GLN A 173 -9.49 20.74 4.06
CA GLN A 173 -10.79 20.82 4.76
C GLN A 173 -11.19 19.49 5.42
N TYR A 174 -10.67 18.37 4.90
CA TYR A 174 -10.90 17.01 5.38
C TYR A 174 -9.77 16.49 6.28
N ASP A 175 -8.84 17.35 6.72
CA ASP A 175 -7.83 16.93 7.70
C ASP A 175 -8.50 16.44 9.00
N GLY A 176 -8.14 15.23 9.43
CA GLY A 176 -8.75 14.54 10.57
C GLY A 176 -10.22 14.15 10.41
N LYS A 177 -10.84 14.32 9.23
CA LYS A 177 -12.27 14.04 8.97
C LYS A 177 -12.46 12.90 7.98
N GLN A 178 -13.62 12.25 8.08
CA GLN A 178 -14.08 11.32 7.05
C GLN A 178 -14.44 12.06 5.78
N ARG A 179 -14.22 11.40 4.64
CA ARG A 179 -14.55 11.91 3.31
C ARG A 179 -15.81 11.18 2.82
N PRO A 180 -16.82 11.90 2.28
CA PRO A 180 -18.02 11.27 1.73
C PRO A 180 -17.66 10.14 0.76
N LEU A 181 -18.27 8.96 0.95
CA LEU A 181 -18.00 7.75 0.16
C LEU A 181 -16.50 7.37 0.08
N GLY A 182 -15.69 7.75 1.08
CA GLY A 182 -14.25 7.52 1.09
C GLY A 182 -13.49 8.32 0.03
N GLY A 183 -14.07 9.42 -0.46
CA GLY A 183 -13.55 10.22 -1.57
C GLY A 183 -13.96 9.72 -2.95
N CYS A 184 -14.80 8.68 -3.04
CA CYS A 184 -15.20 8.05 -4.29
C CYS A 184 -16.49 8.64 -4.90
N ALA A 185 -16.82 9.89 -4.58
CA ALA A 185 -17.97 10.57 -5.20
C ALA A 185 -17.71 10.91 -6.67
N PHE A 186 -16.44 11.01 -7.08
CA PHE A 186 -16.01 11.28 -8.46
C PHE A 186 -16.70 12.51 -9.07
N ALA A 187 -16.79 13.60 -8.30
CA ALA A 187 -17.26 14.88 -8.81
C ALA A 187 -16.29 15.41 -9.89
N ALA A 188 -16.77 16.28 -10.77
CA ALA A 188 -15.90 16.93 -11.77
C ALA A 188 -14.68 17.57 -11.08
N PRO A 189 -13.45 17.22 -11.49
CA PRO A 189 -12.25 17.77 -10.85
C PRO A 189 -12.09 19.25 -11.15
N ASP A 190 -11.54 19.98 -10.18
CA ASP A 190 -11.20 21.39 -10.35
C ASP A 190 -9.99 21.51 -11.30
N PRO A 191 -10.07 22.24 -12.44
CA PRO A 191 -8.94 22.43 -13.34
C PRO A 191 -8.01 23.59 -12.91
N GLU A 192 -8.40 24.39 -11.91
CA GLU A 192 -7.69 25.62 -11.56
C GLU A 192 -6.32 25.34 -10.91
N PRO A 193 -5.34 26.25 -11.09
CA PRO A 193 -4.08 26.18 -10.36
C PRO A 193 -4.26 26.13 -8.84
N LEU A 194 -3.33 25.44 -8.18
CA LEU A 194 -3.32 25.30 -6.72
C LEU A 194 -3.15 26.67 -6.06
N SER A 195 -4.03 26.98 -5.12
CA SER A 195 -3.90 28.20 -4.31
C SER A 195 -2.62 28.17 -3.47
N GLN A 196 -2.08 29.34 -3.15
CA GLN A 196 -0.90 29.45 -2.29
C GLN A 196 -1.13 28.78 -0.92
N ALA A 197 -2.33 28.91 -0.34
CA ALA A 197 -2.67 28.28 0.92
C ALA A 197 -2.62 26.74 0.85
N PHE A 198 -3.04 26.15 -0.28
CA PHE A 198 -2.91 24.71 -0.52
C PHE A 198 -1.44 24.29 -0.61
N VAL A 199 -0.62 25.06 -1.33
CA VAL A 199 0.82 24.81 -1.50
C VAL A 199 1.54 24.89 -0.16
N ASP A 200 1.24 25.91 0.66
CA ASP A 200 1.83 26.12 1.98
C ASP A 200 1.46 24.98 2.93
N TRP A 201 0.19 24.59 2.98
CA TRP A 201 -0.28 23.46 3.80
C TRP A 201 0.47 22.17 3.51
N HIS A 202 0.57 21.80 2.23
CA HIS A 202 1.30 20.60 1.83
C HIS A 202 2.80 20.76 1.94
N THR A 203 3.32 21.98 2.07
CA THR A 203 4.75 22.21 2.26
C THR A 203 5.17 22.06 3.72
N GLU A 204 4.33 22.52 4.65
CA GLU A 204 4.63 22.61 6.08
C GLU A 204 4.14 21.39 6.88
N SER A 205 2.91 20.94 6.63
CA SER A 205 2.25 19.90 7.44
C SER A 205 2.66 18.50 6.99
N TRP A 206 2.33 18.15 5.74
CA TRP A 206 2.53 16.80 5.21
C TRP A 206 2.43 16.77 3.69
N ARG A 207 3.31 16.00 3.02
CA ARG A 207 3.29 15.78 1.57
C ARG A 207 2.89 14.34 1.26
N PRO A 208 1.62 14.01 0.99
CA PRO A 208 1.26 12.68 0.51
C PRO A 208 1.73 12.53 -0.95
N THR A 209 2.98 12.06 -1.11
CA THR A 209 3.66 12.10 -2.42
C THR A 209 2.95 11.29 -3.49
N ASP A 210 2.46 10.12 -3.13
CA ASP A 210 1.69 9.25 -4.01
C ASP A 210 0.47 9.97 -4.62
N LEU A 211 -0.35 10.60 -3.78
CA LEU A 211 -1.53 11.35 -4.21
C LEU A 211 -1.17 12.57 -5.07
N LEU A 212 -0.13 13.32 -4.69
CA LEU A 212 0.34 14.48 -5.46
C LEU A 212 0.83 14.08 -6.85
N LEU A 213 1.61 13.00 -6.94
CA LEU A 213 2.12 12.51 -8.23
C LEU A 213 1.01 11.91 -9.09
N ASN A 214 0.03 11.25 -8.48
CA ASN A 214 -1.16 10.74 -9.20
C ASN A 214 -2.04 11.88 -9.73
N ALA A 215 -2.25 12.93 -8.93
CA ALA A 215 -2.93 14.15 -9.37
C ALA A 215 -2.20 14.83 -10.52
N ALA A 216 -0.86 14.86 -10.47
CA ALA A 216 -0.03 15.42 -11.54
C ALA A 216 -0.23 14.67 -12.87
N LEU A 217 -0.19 13.32 -12.85
CA LEU A 217 -0.44 12.51 -14.05
C LEU A 217 -1.87 12.68 -14.56
N ALA A 218 -2.87 12.64 -13.67
CA ALA A 218 -4.27 12.80 -14.05
C ALA A 218 -4.50 14.18 -14.70
N SER A 219 -4.01 15.25 -14.08
CA SER A 219 -4.09 16.62 -14.60
C SER A 219 -3.34 16.76 -15.94
N TYR A 220 -2.16 16.14 -16.09
CA TYR A 220 -1.42 16.14 -17.34
C TYR A 220 -2.18 15.43 -18.49
N HIS A 221 -2.78 14.27 -18.23
CA HIS A 221 -3.56 13.57 -19.25
C HIS A 221 -4.84 14.32 -19.64
N LEU A 222 -5.46 15.06 -18.72
CA LEU A 222 -6.68 15.84 -18.99
C LEU A 222 -6.39 17.17 -19.70
N TYR A 223 -5.35 17.88 -19.23
CA TYR A 223 -5.14 19.30 -19.55
C TYR A 223 -3.76 19.60 -20.17
N GLY A 224 -2.92 18.58 -20.35
CA GLY A 224 -1.56 18.73 -20.84
C GLY A 224 -0.61 19.37 -19.83
N ASP A 225 0.44 20.02 -20.34
CA ASP A 225 1.43 20.71 -19.52
C ASP A 225 0.90 22.07 -18.99
N CYS A 226 -0.09 22.02 -18.11
CA CYS A 226 -0.72 23.17 -17.46
C CYS A 226 -0.08 23.52 -16.10
N GLU A 227 -0.39 24.69 -15.56
CA GLU A 227 0.15 25.15 -14.27
C GLU A 227 -0.20 24.20 -13.11
N GLN A 228 -1.44 23.71 -13.06
CA GLN A 228 -1.89 22.77 -12.04
C GLN A 228 -1.07 21.47 -12.04
N ALA A 229 -0.88 20.84 -13.22
CA ALA A 229 -0.10 19.62 -13.35
C ALA A 229 1.36 19.82 -12.90
N ARG A 230 1.96 20.96 -13.27
CA ARG A 230 3.32 21.36 -12.83
C ARG A 230 3.41 21.54 -11.32
N GLN A 231 2.42 22.17 -10.69
CA GLN A 231 2.39 22.40 -9.25
C GLN A 231 2.26 21.08 -8.46
N TYR A 232 1.35 20.18 -8.87
CA TYR A 232 1.25 18.85 -8.28
C TYR A 232 2.54 18.06 -8.44
N LEU A 233 3.14 18.07 -9.64
CA LEU A 233 4.39 17.39 -9.93
C LEU A 233 5.53 17.92 -9.05
N SER A 234 5.66 19.24 -8.92
CA SER A 234 6.69 19.89 -8.09
C SER A 234 6.53 19.53 -6.61
N LEU A 235 5.31 19.58 -6.08
CA LEU A 235 5.02 19.21 -4.69
C LEU A 235 5.31 17.73 -4.42
N GLY A 236 4.84 16.83 -5.29
CA GLY A 236 5.06 15.40 -5.17
C GLY A 236 6.55 15.03 -5.25
N ALA A 237 7.27 15.56 -6.25
CA ALA A 237 8.70 15.31 -6.43
C ALA A 237 9.53 15.73 -5.21
N LYS A 238 9.15 16.82 -4.53
CA LYS A 238 9.80 17.29 -3.29
C LYS A 238 9.47 16.41 -2.08
N GLY A 239 8.30 15.77 -2.04
CA GLY A 239 7.89 14.89 -0.94
C GLY A 239 8.70 13.58 -0.89
N ASN A 240 8.91 12.94 -2.05
CA ASN A 240 9.77 11.77 -2.16
C ASN A 240 10.53 11.75 -3.49
N THR A 241 11.70 12.38 -3.46
CA THR A 241 12.59 12.52 -4.63
C THR A 241 13.01 11.18 -5.26
N ARG A 242 12.95 10.06 -4.52
CA ARG A 242 13.38 8.76 -5.02
C ARG A 242 12.57 8.30 -6.21
N ILE A 243 11.25 8.49 -6.17
CA ILE A 243 10.34 8.09 -7.26
C ILE A 243 10.79 8.76 -8.56
N MET A 244 11.00 10.08 -8.53
CA MET A 244 11.42 10.84 -9.70
C MET A 244 12.83 10.48 -10.16
N CYS A 245 13.78 10.22 -9.25
CA CYS A 245 15.12 9.77 -9.65
C CYS A 245 15.08 8.42 -10.39
N GLU A 246 14.29 7.45 -9.91
CA GLU A 246 14.13 6.13 -10.52
C GLU A 246 13.45 6.23 -11.91
N ILE A 247 12.42 7.08 -12.04
CA ILE A 247 11.79 7.43 -13.32
C ILE A 247 12.80 8.06 -14.28
N TRP A 248 13.60 9.00 -13.80
CA TRP A 248 14.54 9.76 -14.63
C TRP A 248 15.63 8.85 -15.22
N VAL A 249 16.22 7.96 -14.41
CA VAL A 249 17.21 6.99 -14.92
C VAL A 249 16.58 5.82 -15.67
N ARG A 250 15.25 5.79 -15.82
CA ARG A 250 14.49 4.70 -16.44
C ARG A 250 14.88 3.35 -15.84
N SER A 251 14.89 3.28 -14.51
CA SER A 251 15.22 2.04 -13.82
C SER A 251 14.22 0.94 -14.14
N ARG A 252 14.55 -0.31 -13.80
CA ARG A 252 13.63 -1.43 -14.02
C ARG A 252 12.48 -1.37 -13.02
N GLN A 253 11.25 -1.39 -13.52
CA GLN A 253 10.05 -1.48 -12.68
C GLN A 253 10.09 -2.72 -11.77
N PRO A 254 9.82 -2.56 -10.47
CA PRO A 254 9.67 -3.70 -9.58
C PRO A 254 8.53 -4.61 -10.03
N THR A 255 8.70 -5.92 -9.90
CA THR A 255 7.70 -6.91 -10.33
C THR A 255 6.71 -7.30 -9.24
N LYS A 256 6.97 -6.91 -7.99
CA LYS A 256 6.19 -7.25 -6.80
C LYS A 256 6.20 -6.09 -5.80
N PRO A 257 5.16 -5.97 -4.97
CA PRO A 257 5.17 -5.03 -3.86
C PRO A 257 6.27 -5.37 -2.86
N TYR A 258 6.67 -4.37 -2.08
CA TYR A 258 7.65 -4.52 -1.02
C TYR A 258 7.12 -5.46 0.08
N SER A 259 8.00 -6.19 0.77
CA SER A 259 7.55 -7.18 1.76
C SER A 259 7.36 -6.64 3.18
N ARG A 260 7.84 -5.44 3.49
CA ARG A 260 7.85 -4.87 4.85
C ARG A 260 6.83 -3.75 5.04
N PRO A 261 6.40 -3.46 6.28
CA PRO A 261 5.52 -2.32 6.56
C PRO A 261 6.07 -1.03 5.97
N ARG A 262 5.16 -0.20 5.45
CA ARG A 262 5.50 1.07 4.82
C ARG A 262 5.47 2.15 5.89
N THR A 263 6.29 3.18 5.69
CA THR A 263 6.13 4.46 6.38
C THR A 263 5.85 5.50 5.31
N ALA A 264 5.08 6.51 5.65
CA ALA A 264 4.70 7.54 4.69
C ALA A 264 5.95 8.25 4.13
N ASN A 265 6.00 8.46 2.82
CA ASN A 265 7.14 8.93 2.03
C ASN A 265 8.43 8.11 2.21
N SER A 266 8.36 6.86 2.67
CA SER A 266 9.55 6.03 2.82
C SER A 266 10.01 5.44 1.47
N ARG A 267 11.19 4.82 1.50
CA ARG A 267 11.73 4.07 0.37
C ARG A 267 10.79 2.93 -0.07
N GLU A 268 10.16 2.28 0.89
CA GLU A 268 9.24 1.16 0.68
C GLU A 268 7.97 1.61 -0.04
N GLU A 269 7.44 2.79 0.32
CA GLU A 269 6.31 3.39 -0.39
C GLU A 269 6.70 3.80 -1.82
N SER A 270 7.91 4.35 -2.03
CA SER A 270 8.42 4.61 -3.39
C SER A 270 8.48 3.34 -4.23
N HIS A 271 8.93 2.22 -3.63
CA HIS A 271 9.03 0.94 -4.33
C HIS A 271 7.66 0.47 -4.80
N ASP A 272 6.65 0.54 -3.94
CA ASP A 272 5.28 0.14 -4.28
C ASP A 272 4.64 1.06 -5.31
N TYR A 273 4.86 2.37 -5.20
CA TYR A 273 4.41 3.33 -6.20
C TYR A 273 4.99 2.99 -7.58
N LEU A 274 6.30 2.72 -7.65
CA LEU A 274 6.95 2.32 -8.89
C LEU A 274 6.45 0.97 -9.41
N TRP A 275 6.26 -0.02 -8.52
CA TRP A 275 5.62 -1.30 -8.87
C TRP A 275 4.25 -1.08 -9.53
N LEU A 276 3.44 -0.20 -8.96
CA LEU A 276 2.07 0.03 -9.42
C LEU A 276 1.96 0.78 -10.73
N MET A 277 2.89 1.66 -11.09
CA MET A 277 2.63 2.59 -12.21
C MET A 277 3.87 3.22 -12.85
N GLN A 278 5.07 2.70 -12.63
CA GLN A 278 6.27 3.25 -13.28
C GLN A 278 6.16 3.25 -14.81
N ASP A 279 5.52 2.25 -15.41
CA ASP A 279 5.23 2.17 -16.84
C ASP A 279 4.42 3.36 -17.36
N LEU A 280 3.47 3.89 -16.59
CA LEU A 280 2.72 5.10 -16.99
C LEU A 280 3.64 6.33 -17.08
N TRP A 281 4.63 6.42 -16.19
CA TRP A 281 5.65 7.46 -16.23
C TRP A 281 6.67 7.28 -17.36
N MET A 282 6.73 6.10 -18.00
CA MET A 282 7.66 5.81 -19.10
C MET A 282 7.09 6.16 -20.48
N GLU A 283 5.81 6.55 -20.58
CA GLU A 283 5.24 7.14 -21.79
C GLU A 283 6.10 8.33 -22.25
N HIS A 284 6.35 8.43 -23.56
CA HIS A 284 7.42 9.31 -24.08
C HIS A 284 7.20 10.79 -23.72
N ASP A 285 5.97 11.26 -23.89
CA ASP A 285 5.53 12.62 -23.57
C ASP A 285 5.50 12.87 -22.06
N VAL A 286 4.94 11.94 -21.27
CA VAL A 286 4.92 12.00 -19.80
C VAL A 286 6.32 12.08 -19.22
N TRP A 287 7.22 11.18 -19.63
CA TRP A 287 8.60 11.17 -19.17
C TRP A 287 9.35 12.45 -19.55
N ALA A 288 9.18 12.92 -20.79
CA ALA A 288 9.82 14.14 -21.27
C ALA A 288 9.31 15.37 -20.53
N TRP A 289 8.01 15.44 -20.25
CA TRP A 289 7.40 16.49 -19.44
C TRP A 289 7.96 16.49 -18.01
N ALA A 290 7.89 15.35 -17.32
CA ALA A 290 8.25 15.25 -15.92
C ALA A 290 9.74 15.55 -15.67
N THR A 291 10.63 15.10 -16.56
CA THR A 291 12.09 15.27 -16.39
C THR A 291 12.63 16.62 -16.86
N ARG A 292 11.85 17.39 -17.63
CA ARG A 292 12.22 18.76 -18.04
C ARG A 292 11.80 19.83 -17.03
N HIS A 293 10.97 19.47 -16.04
CA HIS A 293 10.46 20.42 -15.07
C HIS A 293 11.59 20.93 -14.14
N PRO A 294 11.89 22.24 -14.10
CA PRO A 294 13.02 22.78 -13.33
C PRO A 294 12.97 22.41 -11.84
N ASP A 295 11.82 22.57 -11.19
CA ASP A 295 11.68 22.23 -9.77
C ASP A 295 11.91 20.74 -9.46
N VAL A 296 11.49 19.85 -10.37
CA VAL A 296 11.71 18.41 -10.20
C VAL A 296 13.20 18.11 -10.31
N LYS A 297 13.88 18.75 -11.28
CA LYS A 297 15.34 18.66 -11.42
C LYS A 297 16.06 19.18 -10.18
N GLU A 298 15.66 20.33 -9.67
CA GLU A 298 16.25 20.91 -8.46
C GLU A 298 16.02 20.01 -7.22
N ALA A 299 14.84 19.41 -7.09
CA ALA A 299 14.53 18.49 -5.98
C ALA A 299 15.27 17.16 -6.06
N ALA A 300 15.44 16.60 -7.27
CA ALA A 300 16.02 15.28 -7.47
C ALA A 300 17.55 15.28 -7.29
N LEU A 301 18.25 16.32 -7.75
CA LEU A 301 19.71 16.41 -7.67
C LEU A 301 20.20 16.62 -6.24
N LYS A 302 21.06 15.73 -5.75
CA LYS A 302 21.57 15.77 -4.37
C LYS A 302 22.74 16.73 -4.20
N ARG A 303 22.87 17.25 -2.97
CA ARG A 303 24.08 17.92 -2.48
C ARG A 303 24.86 16.96 -1.60
N CYS A 304 26.16 17.16 -1.49
CA CYS A 304 26.98 16.35 -0.60
C CYS A 304 26.56 16.58 0.85
N GLY A 305 26.35 15.51 1.62
CA GLY A 305 26.00 15.56 3.04
C GLY A 305 27.12 16.11 3.93
N TYR A 306 28.37 16.11 3.43
CA TYR A 306 29.47 16.74 4.15
C TYR A 306 29.36 18.27 4.07
N ALA A 307 29.09 18.92 5.21
CA ALA A 307 28.77 20.35 5.28
C ALA A 307 29.85 21.29 4.72
N GLU A 308 31.11 20.89 4.70
CA GLU A 308 32.21 21.70 4.12
C GLU A 308 32.38 21.49 2.61
N CYS A 309 31.62 20.57 2.01
CA CYS A 309 31.61 20.30 0.58
C CYS A 309 30.38 20.94 -0.08
N SER A 310 30.63 21.76 -1.10
CA SER A 310 29.55 22.43 -1.87
C SER A 310 29.18 21.68 -3.16
N ASN A 311 29.70 20.47 -3.35
CA ASN A 311 29.43 19.69 -4.56
C ASN A 311 27.94 19.32 -4.65
N ARG A 312 27.44 19.38 -5.88
CA ARG A 312 26.07 19.04 -6.25
C ARG A 312 26.10 18.08 -7.43
N GLU A 313 25.17 17.13 -7.46
CA GLU A 313 24.98 16.25 -8.60
C GLU A 313 24.66 17.05 -9.87
N GLU A 314 25.31 16.70 -10.98
CA GLU A 314 24.93 17.17 -12.32
C GLU A 314 23.89 16.25 -12.96
N ALA A 315 23.89 14.97 -12.57
CA ALA A 315 22.92 13.95 -12.93
C ALA A 315 22.54 13.13 -11.68
N VAL A 316 21.28 12.70 -11.60
CA VAL A 316 20.77 11.92 -10.46
C VAL A 316 21.53 10.61 -10.26
N PHE A 317 21.67 10.19 -9.00
CA PHE A 317 22.36 8.96 -8.59
C PHE A 317 23.86 8.89 -8.97
N THR A 318 24.51 10.04 -9.18
CA THR A 318 25.96 10.10 -9.36
C THR A 318 26.69 10.05 -8.01
N PHE A 319 26.07 10.55 -6.95
CA PHE A 319 26.59 10.46 -5.59
C PHE A 319 26.30 9.07 -5.00
N LYS A 320 27.08 8.66 -3.99
CA LYS A 320 26.86 7.39 -3.28
C LYS A 320 26.14 7.64 -1.97
N CYS A 321 25.11 6.86 -1.69
CA CYS A 321 24.43 6.90 -0.40
C CYS A 321 25.21 6.12 0.67
N CYS A 322 25.04 6.52 1.92
CA CYS A 322 25.59 5.81 3.07
C CYS A 322 25.05 4.38 3.12
N GLY A 323 25.93 3.36 3.05
CA GLY A 323 25.50 1.95 3.07
C GLY A 323 24.76 1.51 4.34
N GLY A 324 24.92 2.26 5.45
CA GLY A 324 24.27 1.99 6.72
C GLY A 324 22.82 2.47 6.78
N CYS A 325 22.61 3.79 6.75
CA CYS A 325 21.27 4.37 6.83
C CYS A 325 20.54 4.45 5.48
N LYS A 326 21.28 4.54 4.36
CA LYS A 326 20.77 4.77 2.99
C LYS A 326 20.03 6.09 2.76
N GLU A 327 20.13 7.01 3.71
CA GLU A 327 19.48 8.33 3.66
C GLU A 327 20.44 9.45 3.22
N GLU A 328 21.69 9.44 3.70
CA GLU A 328 22.67 10.51 3.42
C GLU A 328 23.49 10.22 2.15
N TRP A 329 23.79 11.25 1.35
CA TRP A 329 24.46 11.12 0.05
C TRP A 329 25.78 11.88 0.00
N TYR A 330 26.83 11.26 -0.53
CA TYR A 330 28.16 11.86 -0.60
C TYR A 330 28.71 11.83 -2.02
N CYS A 331 29.38 12.92 -2.42
CA CYS A 331 30.03 12.99 -3.72
C CYS A 331 31.26 12.07 -3.82
N SER A 332 31.84 11.67 -2.68
CA SER A 332 32.99 10.77 -2.64
C SER A 332 33.13 10.04 -1.29
N PRO A 333 33.84 8.90 -1.23
CA PRO A 333 34.16 8.21 0.02
C PRO A 333 34.93 9.06 1.03
N GLU A 334 35.73 10.02 0.55
CA GLU A 334 36.49 10.95 1.40
C GLU A 334 35.57 11.89 2.15
N CYS A 335 34.55 12.44 1.48
CA CYS A 335 33.53 13.27 2.12
C CYS A 335 32.73 12.48 3.17
N GLN A 336 32.37 11.24 2.87
CA GLN A 336 31.70 10.37 3.85
C GLN A 336 32.58 10.13 5.08
N LYS A 337 33.88 9.88 4.88
CA LYS A 337 34.84 9.66 5.98
C LYS A 337 35.05 10.92 6.81
N ALA A 338 35.10 12.09 6.18
CA ALA A 338 35.23 13.38 6.85
C ALA A 338 34.00 13.68 7.72
N ASP A 339 32.80 13.40 7.20
CA ASP A 339 31.53 13.61 7.90
C ASP A 339 31.22 12.54 8.96
N TRP A 340 31.85 11.36 8.88
CA TRP A 340 31.51 10.18 9.70
C TRP A 340 31.45 10.46 11.22
N ARG A 341 32.32 11.33 11.74
CA ARG A 341 32.32 11.68 13.16
C ARG A 341 30.99 12.26 13.63
N LYS A 342 30.31 13.03 12.77
CA LYS A 342 29.00 13.64 13.01
C LYS A 342 27.89 12.67 12.62
N HIS A 343 27.93 12.17 11.38
CA HIS A 343 26.86 11.34 10.82
C HIS A 343 26.64 10.00 11.56
N LYS A 344 27.67 9.39 12.17
CA LYS A 344 27.54 8.07 12.82
C LYS A 344 26.40 7.98 13.85
N LEU A 345 26.11 9.07 14.57
CA LEU A 345 25.05 9.11 15.59
C LEU A 345 23.66 9.08 14.93
N GLU A 346 23.46 9.91 13.91
CA GLU A 346 22.24 9.94 13.11
C GLU A 346 22.04 8.61 12.37
N CYS A 347 23.11 8.10 11.75
CA CYS A 347 23.13 6.82 11.05
C CYS A 347 22.69 5.67 11.96
N PHE A 348 23.18 5.62 13.20
CA PHE A 348 22.78 4.62 14.18
C PHE A 348 21.28 4.74 14.53
N GLY A 349 20.77 5.95 14.74
CA GLY A 349 19.35 6.19 14.99
C GLY A 349 18.46 5.70 13.84
N TYR A 350 18.83 6.00 12.59
CA TYR A 350 18.12 5.47 11.41
C TYR A 350 18.17 3.95 11.33
N ARG A 351 19.35 3.35 11.58
CA ARG A 351 19.49 1.89 11.60
C ARG A 351 18.64 1.23 12.67
N GLN A 352 18.52 1.83 13.86
CA GLN A 352 17.62 1.33 14.90
C GLN A 352 16.15 1.42 14.48
N LYS A 353 15.72 2.50 13.82
CA LYS A 353 14.36 2.61 13.26
C LYS A 353 14.10 1.54 12.20
N LEU A 354 15.04 1.31 11.29
CA LEU A 354 14.96 0.26 10.26
C LEU A 354 14.93 -1.17 10.84
N LEU A 355 15.59 -1.40 11.98
CA LEU A 355 15.57 -2.66 12.69
C LEU A 355 14.29 -2.84 13.52
N ALA A 356 13.76 -1.75 14.10
CA ALA A 356 12.52 -1.77 14.87
C ALA A 356 11.27 -1.93 13.98
N SER A 357 11.32 -1.45 12.74
CA SER A 357 10.29 -1.68 11.72
C SER A 357 10.40 -3.04 11.01
N SER A 358 11.46 -3.81 11.28
CA SER A 358 11.57 -5.21 10.87
C SER A 358 10.78 -6.06 11.87
N PRO A 359 9.82 -6.89 11.43
CA PRO A 359 9.18 -7.84 12.33
C PRO A 359 10.26 -8.70 12.99
N ARG A 360 10.28 -8.74 14.33
CA ARG A 360 10.78 -9.94 15.00
C ARG A 360 9.71 -10.98 14.74
N ASP A 361 10.10 -12.13 14.18
CA ASP A 361 9.26 -13.33 14.22
C ASP A 361 9.05 -13.71 15.70
N LYS A 362 8.06 -13.08 16.34
CA LYS A 362 7.58 -13.39 17.69
C LYS A 362 6.10 -13.01 17.77
N ASP A 363 5.31 -13.78 17.04
CA ASP A 363 3.95 -14.18 17.42
C ASP A 363 3.57 -15.41 16.59
N PHE A 364 4.37 -16.47 16.76
CA PHE A 364 3.87 -17.84 16.62
C PHE A 364 3.71 -18.39 18.03
N GLY A 365 2.51 -18.91 18.30
CA GLY A 365 2.10 -19.39 19.60
C GLY A 365 3.13 -20.33 20.23
N SER A 366 3.36 -20.12 21.52
CA SER A 366 4.05 -21.06 22.38
C SER A 366 3.32 -22.40 22.36
N GLU A 367 3.74 -23.32 21.50
CA GLU A 367 3.59 -24.74 21.78
C GLU A 367 4.69 -25.13 22.76
N SER A 368 4.26 -25.53 23.94
CA SER A 368 5.07 -26.23 24.92
C SER A 368 5.54 -27.57 24.33
N SER A 369 6.82 -27.66 23.97
CA SER A 369 7.50 -28.95 23.86
C SER A 369 8.47 -29.08 25.02
N VAL A 370 8.22 -30.12 25.81
CA VAL A 370 9.03 -30.62 26.92
C VAL A 370 10.47 -30.86 26.47
N SER A 371 11.38 -30.67 27.42
CA SER A 371 12.81 -30.95 27.36
C SER A 371 13.12 -32.35 26.80
N ASP A 372 14.24 -32.50 26.10
CA ASP A 372 15.40 -33.22 26.63
C ASP A 372 16.59 -33.10 25.66
N ASP A 373 17.78 -33.18 26.27
CA ASP A 373 19.11 -33.45 25.74
C ASP A 373 20.03 -32.30 25.29
N GLU A 374 21.09 -32.20 26.11
CA GLU A 374 22.30 -31.41 26.01
C GLU A 374 23.18 -31.85 24.82
N ASP A 375 23.80 -30.91 24.12
CA ASP A 375 25.19 -31.09 23.64
C ASP A 375 25.87 -29.72 23.40
N PRO A 376 26.96 -29.39 24.11
CA PRO A 376 27.66 -28.11 23.98
C PRO A 376 28.89 -28.27 23.08
N ASP A 377 28.76 -28.11 21.76
CA ASP A 377 29.95 -27.87 20.94
C ASP A 377 29.66 -27.20 19.59
N SER A 378 30.23 -26.00 19.41
CA SER A 378 30.74 -25.40 18.16
C SER A 378 30.62 -23.86 18.16
N LEU A 379 31.37 -23.26 19.08
CA LEU A 379 31.96 -21.96 18.81
C LEU A 379 33.06 -22.10 17.75
N VAL A 380 33.30 -20.99 17.06
CA VAL A 380 34.45 -20.67 16.17
C VAL A 380 34.29 -21.14 14.71
N ARG A 381 34.19 -20.18 13.76
CA ARG A 381 35.30 -19.78 12.85
C ARG A 381 34.88 -18.79 11.74
N PHE A 382 35.48 -17.61 11.90
CA PHE A 382 36.17 -16.74 10.93
C PHE A 382 35.46 -15.94 9.82
N ALA A 383 35.85 -14.67 9.86
CA ALA A 383 35.89 -13.67 8.81
C ALA A 383 36.67 -14.13 7.55
N HIS A 384 36.22 -13.62 6.41
CA HIS A 384 37.06 -12.88 5.45
C HIS A 384 36.23 -11.84 4.70
#